data_AF-A0AAD0NGV0-F1
#
_entry.id   AF-A0AAD0NGV0-F1
#
_cell.length_a   1.000
_cell.length_b   1.000
_cell.length_c   1.000
_cell.angle_alpha   90.00
_cell.angle_beta   90.00
_cell.angle_gamma   90.00
#
_symmetry.space_group_name_H-M   'P 1'
#
loop_
_entity.id
_entity.type
_entity.pdbx_description
1 polymer ?
#
loop_
_entity_poly.entity_id
_entity_poly.type
_entity_poly.pdbx_seq_one_letter_code
_entity_poly.pdbx_strand_id
1 'polypeptide(L)'
;MGWRQGLRQRAQQGIPALLEVDALLQAHGVLAALPGARIAPGLVRFQLAAVSCEGLRQQGLAWLNNARQGRGALAGRVPRYRPWQAGAAALQAIGIDGLPADWPAHAAVYGCSSIDQQHWLLLLPERAQLWLGWRG
;
A
#
# COMPACT_ATOMS: atom_id res chain seq x y z
N MET A 1 23.95 -9.19 6.90
CA MET A 1 22.50 -9.09 7.17
C MET A 1 21.75 -9.21 5.84
N GLY A 2 20.74 -10.10 5.78
CA GLY A 2 20.08 -10.42 4.52
C GLY A 2 19.25 -9.25 3.99
N TRP A 3 19.37 -8.94 2.71
CA TRP A 3 18.59 -7.92 1.99
C TRP A 3 17.06 -7.99 2.28
N ARG A 4 16.53 -9.19 2.54
CA ARG A 4 15.15 -9.43 3.01
C ARG A 4 14.82 -8.75 4.34
N GLN A 5 15.73 -8.76 5.32
CA GLN A 5 15.53 -8.07 6.60
C GLN A 5 15.56 -6.55 6.41
N GLY A 6 16.47 -6.03 5.57
CA GLY A 6 16.52 -4.60 5.25
C GLY A 6 15.26 -4.10 4.54
N LEU A 7 14.72 -4.87 3.59
CA LEU A 7 13.45 -4.57 2.93
C LEU A 7 12.26 -4.69 3.87
N ARG A 8 12.23 -5.72 4.74
CA ARG A 8 11.18 -5.87 5.75
C ARG A 8 11.18 -4.69 6.72
N GLN A 9 12.35 -4.22 7.15
CA GLN A 9 12.48 -3.08 8.04
C GLN A 9 12.06 -1.76 7.37
N ARG A 10 12.46 -1.53 6.11
CA ARG A 10 11.98 -0.38 5.32
C ARG A 10 10.47 -0.43 5.10
N ALA A 11 9.92 -1.61 4.84
CA ALA A 11 8.49 -1.75 4.66
C ALA A 11 7.70 -1.57 5.95
N GLN A 12 8.21 -2.04 7.09
CA GLN A 12 7.64 -1.72 8.40
C GLN A 12 7.67 -0.23 8.71
N GLN A 13 8.62 0.52 8.16
CA GLN A 13 8.65 1.98 8.22
C GLN A 13 7.69 2.63 7.20
N GLY A 14 7.40 1.96 6.07
CA GLY A 14 6.55 2.48 5.01
C GLY A 14 5.06 2.17 5.16
N ILE A 15 4.69 1.11 5.88
CA ILE A 15 3.30 0.68 6.07
C ILE A 15 2.73 1.35 7.33
N PRO A 16 1.54 1.98 7.26
CA PRO A 16 0.83 2.48 8.43
C PRO A 16 0.71 1.39 9.50
N ALA A 17 1.09 1.70 10.73
CA ALA A 17 1.21 0.73 11.83
C ALA A 17 -0.09 0.02 12.23
N LEU A 18 -1.24 0.41 11.65
CA LEU A 18 -2.55 -0.21 11.84
C LEU A 18 -3.00 -1.10 10.68
N LEU A 19 -2.28 -1.07 9.55
CA LEU A 19 -2.39 -2.14 8.57
C LEU A 19 -1.58 -3.32 9.08
N GLU A 20 -2.27 -4.24 9.74
CA GLU A 20 -1.65 -5.52 10.09
C GLU A 20 -1.37 -6.31 8.81
N VAL A 21 -0.11 -6.68 8.64
CA VAL A 21 0.37 -7.51 7.53
C VAL A 21 0.94 -8.80 8.09
N ASP A 22 0.38 -9.92 7.66
CA ASP A 22 0.75 -11.26 8.15
C ASP A 22 2.10 -11.69 7.59
N ALA A 23 2.33 -11.43 6.31
CA ALA A 23 3.50 -11.95 5.62
C ALA A 23 3.98 -11.03 4.49
N LEU A 24 5.30 -10.91 4.36
CA LEU A 24 5.92 -10.40 3.14
C LEU A 24 5.78 -11.48 2.06
N LEU A 25 4.97 -11.22 1.03
CA LEU A 25 4.72 -12.18 -0.03
C LEU A 25 5.81 -12.14 -1.10
N GLN A 26 6.17 -10.94 -1.57
CA GLN A 26 7.16 -10.76 -2.64
C GLN A 26 7.83 -9.39 -2.50
N ALA A 27 9.14 -9.32 -2.63
CA ALA A 27 9.87 -8.06 -2.72
C ALA A 27 10.68 -8.07 -4.01
N HIS A 28 10.31 -7.19 -4.95
CA HIS A 28 10.91 -7.12 -6.27
C HIS A 28 11.62 -5.78 -6.44
N GLY A 29 12.86 -5.83 -6.93
CA GLY A 29 13.63 -4.64 -7.25
C GLY A 29 13.14 -3.93 -8.53
N VAL A 30 12.35 -4.59 -9.37
CA VAL A 30 12.05 -4.12 -10.73
C VAL A 30 10.65 -4.56 -11.18
N LEU A 31 9.84 -3.58 -11.59
CA LEU A 31 8.77 -3.50 -12.61
C LEU A 31 7.72 -4.62 -12.79
N ALA A 32 8.00 -5.89 -12.51
CA ALA A 32 7.22 -7.00 -13.06
C ALA A 32 6.05 -7.50 -12.19
N ALA A 33 5.82 -6.93 -11.00
CA ALA A 33 4.94 -7.58 -10.02
C ALA A 33 3.49 -7.07 -9.99
N LEU A 34 3.23 -5.81 -10.38
CA LEU A 34 1.87 -5.26 -10.40
C LEU A 34 1.28 -5.36 -11.82
N PRO A 35 0.22 -6.16 -12.05
CA PRO A 35 -0.34 -6.34 -13.39
C PRO A 35 -0.72 -5.01 -14.05
N GLY A 36 -0.18 -4.75 -15.25
CA GLY A 36 -0.42 -3.53 -16.04
C GLY A 36 0.53 -2.36 -15.76
N ALA A 37 1.25 -2.33 -14.63
CA ALA A 37 2.15 -1.22 -14.33
C ALA A 37 3.33 -1.15 -15.32
N ARG A 38 3.58 0.04 -15.89
CA ARG A 38 4.69 0.27 -16.85
C ARG A 38 6.00 0.65 -16.15
N ILE A 39 5.93 1.46 -15.08
CA ILE A 39 7.11 1.92 -14.33
C ILE A 39 6.81 1.97 -12.81
N ALA A 40 7.60 1.24 -12.02
CA ALA A 40 7.60 1.27 -10.55
C ALA A 40 8.95 0.73 -10.02
N PRO A 41 9.96 1.59 -9.78
CA PRO A 41 11.22 1.15 -9.19
C PRO A 41 11.03 0.74 -7.74
N GLY A 42 11.24 -0.56 -7.45
CA GLY A 42 11.18 -1.13 -6.11
C GLY A 42 9.76 -1.21 -5.53
N LEU A 43 9.25 -2.44 -5.56
CA LEU A 43 7.88 -2.77 -5.26
C LEU A 43 7.84 -3.95 -4.32
N VAL A 44 7.07 -3.83 -3.26
CA VAL A 44 6.94 -4.87 -2.25
C VAL A 44 5.48 -5.19 -1.99
N ARG A 45 5.16 -6.48 -2.01
CA ARG A 45 3.83 -7.04 -1.78
C ARG A 45 3.77 -7.74 -0.44
N PHE A 46 2.74 -7.40 0.33
CA PHE A 46 2.39 -7.99 1.59
C PHE A 46 1.03 -8.68 1.52
N GLN A 47 0.89 -9.72 2.32
CA GLN A 47 -0.40 -10.29 2.68
C GLN A 47 -0.97 -9.45 3.82
N LEU A 48 -2.19 -8.97 3.64
CA LEU A 48 -2.95 -8.34 4.71
C LEU A 48 -3.40 -9.39 5.72
N ALA A 49 -3.37 -9.01 6.99
CA ALA A 49 -3.98 -9.82 8.04
C ALA A 49 -5.49 -9.95 7.83
N ALA A 50 -6.05 -11.08 8.28
CA ALA A 50 -7.49 -11.34 8.20
C ALA A 50 -8.32 -10.21 8.85
N VAL A 51 -7.87 -9.70 10.00
CA VAL A 51 -8.51 -8.61 10.73
C VAL A 51 -8.55 -7.30 9.92
N SER A 52 -7.48 -7.01 9.17
CA SER A 52 -7.44 -5.82 8.30
C SER A 52 -8.40 -5.98 7.12
N CYS A 53 -8.46 -7.19 6.53
CA CYS A 53 -9.41 -7.48 5.45
C CYS A 53 -10.86 -7.35 5.90
N GLU A 54 -11.17 -7.83 7.10
CA GLU A 54 -12.51 -7.73 7.68
C GLU A 54 -12.92 -6.28 7.95
N GLY A 55 -12.05 -5.50 8.61
CA GLY A 55 -12.29 -4.08 8.85
C GLY A 55 -12.53 -3.28 7.56
N LEU A 56 -11.75 -3.59 6.52
CA LEU A 56 -11.93 -3.01 5.18
C LEU A 56 -13.25 -3.42 4.50
N ARG A 57 -13.69 -4.68 4.66
CA ARG A 57 -14.97 -5.12 4.09
C ARG A 57 -16.16 -4.47 4.78
N GLN A 58 -16.10 -4.27 6.10
CA GLN A 58 -17.21 -3.71 6.87
C GLN A 58 -17.32 -2.19 6.77
N GLN A 59 -16.18 -1.49 6.77
CA GLN A 59 -16.12 -0.04 6.96
C GLN A 59 -15.36 0.69 5.83
N GLY A 60 -14.70 -0.04 4.93
CA GLY A 60 -14.03 0.51 3.75
C GLY A 60 -13.06 1.64 4.07
N LEU A 61 -13.27 2.78 3.42
CA LEU A 61 -12.41 3.97 3.56
C LEU A 61 -12.43 4.54 4.99
N ALA A 62 -13.54 4.41 5.73
CA ALA A 62 -13.62 4.90 7.10
C ALA A 62 -12.65 4.15 8.02
N TRP A 63 -12.53 2.84 7.84
CA TRP A 63 -11.55 2.03 8.56
C TRP A 63 -10.11 2.49 8.29
N LEU A 64 -9.77 2.75 7.02
CA LEU A 64 -8.44 3.23 6.62
C LEU A 64 -8.12 4.62 7.17
N ASN A 65 -9.11 5.51 7.23
CA ASN A 65 -8.93 6.83 7.81
C ASN A 65 -8.68 6.76 9.32
N ASN A 66 -9.37 5.85 10.03
CA ASN A 66 -9.13 5.58 11.44
C ASN A 66 -7.77 4.88 11.66
N ALA A 67 -7.41 3.93 10.80
CA ALA A 67 -6.10 3.29 10.77
C ALA A 67 -4.95 4.28 10.52
N ARG A 68 -5.22 5.39 9.83
CA ARG A 68 -4.25 6.49 9.69
C ARG A 68 -4.10 7.33 10.96
N GLN A 69 -5.17 7.49 11.73
CA GLN A 69 -5.19 8.34 12.93
C GLN A 69 -4.63 7.65 14.18
N GLY A 70 -4.66 6.33 14.25
CA GLY A 70 -4.41 5.61 15.50
C GLY A 70 -2.95 5.42 15.95
N ARG A 71 -1.95 6.13 15.39
CA ARG A 71 -0.68 6.39 16.11
C ARG A 71 -0.06 7.72 15.72
N GLY A 72 0.17 8.57 16.72
CA GLY A 72 1.17 9.63 16.66
C GLY A 72 2.54 9.05 16.31
N ALA A 73 3.33 9.83 15.57
CA ALA A 73 4.61 9.46 14.99
C ALA A 73 5.39 8.43 15.82
N LEU A 74 5.42 7.17 15.35
CA LEU A 74 6.46 6.23 15.78
C LEU A 74 7.80 6.91 15.51
N ALA A 75 8.68 6.92 16.50
CA ALA A 75 10.03 7.48 16.42
C ALA A 75 10.84 6.77 15.32
N GLY A 76 10.68 7.23 14.08
CA GLY A 76 11.21 6.63 12.86
C GLY A 76 10.68 7.38 11.64
N ARG A 77 11.44 7.35 10.53
CA ARG A 77 11.11 7.99 9.25
C ARG A 77 9.95 7.28 8.53
N VAL A 78 8.77 7.24 9.14
CA VAL A 78 7.55 6.81 8.46
C VAL A 78 7.11 7.94 7.54
N PRO A 79 6.93 7.70 6.22
CA PRO A 79 6.43 8.73 5.31
C PRO A 79 5.07 9.24 5.79
N ARG A 80 4.89 10.57 5.80
CA ARG A 80 3.57 11.14 6.06
C ARG A 80 2.70 10.89 4.84
N TYR A 81 1.68 10.05 4.96
CA TYR A 81 0.75 9.75 3.87
C TYR A 81 -0.40 10.74 3.77
N ARG A 82 -0.78 11.07 2.54
CA ARG A 82 -2.03 11.76 2.22
C ARG A 82 -3.22 10.90 2.65
N PRO A 83 -4.43 11.49 2.78
CA PRO A 83 -5.63 10.70 3.06
C PRO A 83 -5.80 9.57 2.06
N TRP A 84 -6.32 8.45 2.53
CA TRP A 84 -6.69 7.34 1.66
C TRP A 84 -7.77 7.78 0.67
N GLN A 85 -7.69 7.24 -0.54
CA GLN A 85 -8.69 7.37 -1.58
C GLN A 85 -9.19 5.98 -1.96
N ALA A 86 -10.36 5.93 -2.59
CA ALA A 86 -10.96 4.70 -3.10
C ALA A 86 -11.16 4.77 -4.63
N GLY A 87 -11.16 3.61 -5.28
CA GLY A 87 -11.46 3.45 -6.70
C GLY A 87 -10.55 4.24 -7.63
N ALA A 88 -11.11 4.94 -8.61
CA ALA A 88 -10.33 5.68 -9.60
C ALA A 88 -9.46 6.78 -8.96
N ALA A 89 -9.96 7.42 -7.90
CA ALA A 89 -9.19 8.41 -7.14
C ALA A 89 -7.98 7.77 -6.41
N ALA A 90 -8.08 6.50 -6.00
CA ALA A 90 -6.95 5.75 -5.45
C ALA A 90 -5.86 5.54 -6.51
N LEU A 91 -6.24 5.12 -7.71
CA LEU A 91 -5.31 4.90 -8.82
C LEU A 91 -4.63 6.20 -9.25
N GLN A 92 -5.37 7.31 -9.28
CA GLN A 92 -4.79 8.63 -9.53
C GLN A 92 -3.84 9.07 -8.42
N ALA A 93 -4.20 8.84 -7.16
CA ALA A 93 -3.38 9.23 -6.00
C ALA A 93 -2.03 8.51 -5.97
N ILE A 94 -1.96 7.23 -6.34
CA ILE A 94 -0.69 6.50 -6.45
C ILE A 94 0.10 6.90 -7.71
N GLY A 95 -0.59 7.33 -8.77
CA GLY A 95 0.00 7.89 -9.99
C GLY A 95 0.98 6.94 -10.66
N ILE A 96 0.63 5.65 -10.77
CA ILE A 96 1.42 4.65 -11.48
C ILE A 96 0.87 4.52 -12.90
N ASP A 97 1.72 4.76 -13.88
CA ASP A 97 1.34 4.62 -15.28
C ASP A 97 1.08 3.16 -15.66
N GLY A 98 0.03 2.94 -16.45
CA GLY A 98 -0.33 1.64 -17.02
C GLY A 98 -1.30 0.82 -16.19
N LEU A 99 -1.65 1.25 -14.97
CA LEU A 99 -2.69 0.55 -14.21
C LEU A 99 -4.03 0.59 -14.96
N PRO A 100 -4.75 -0.56 -15.03
CA PRO A 100 -6.07 -0.59 -15.65
C PRO A 100 -7.02 0.39 -14.97
N ALA A 101 -7.56 1.33 -15.74
CA ALA A 101 -8.45 2.38 -15.21
C ALA A 101 -9.82 1.81 -14.76
N ASP A 102 -10.19 0.66 -15.30
CA ASP A 102 -11.41 -0.10 -15.03
C ASP A 102 -11.29 -1.01 -13.80
N TRP A 103 -10.12 -1.14 -13.18
CA TRP A 103 -9.93 -1.97 -12.00
C TRP A 103 -10.94 -1.71 -10.87
N PRO A 104 -11.29 -0.45 -10.54
CA PRO A 104 -12.33 -0.12 -9.56
C PRO A 104 -13.73 -0.63 -9.90
N ALA A 105 -14.02 -0.91 -11.18
CA ALA A 105 -15.29 -1.48 -11.60
C ALA A 105 -15.42 -2.97 -11.25
N HIS A 106 -14.28 -3.64 -10.99
CA HIS A 106 -14.21 -5.09 -10.78
C HIS A 106 -13.74 -5.48 -9.38
N ALA A 107 -13.14 -4.56 -8.63
CA ALA A 107 -12.55 -4.81 -7.32
C ALA A 107 -12.51 -3.52 -6.49
N ALA A 108 -12.67 -3.65 -5.17
CA ALA A 108 -12.41 -2.56 -4.26
C ALA A 108 -10.91 -2.23 -4.26
N VAL A 109 -10.59 -0.99 -4.61
CA VAL A 109 -9.22 -0.50 -4.65
C VAL A 109 -9.09 0.69 -3.69
N TYR A 110 -8.09 0.66 -2.84
CA TYR A 110 -7.74 1.79 -1.98
C TYR A 110 -6.28 2.17 -2.15
N GLY A 111 -5.97 3.46 -2.05
CA GLY A 111 -4.61 3.91 -2.26
C GLY A 111 -4.32 5.27 -1.67
N CYS A 112 -3.05 5.52 -1.39
CA CYS A 112 -2.55 6.81 -0.97
C CYS A 112 -1.07 6.95 -1.36
N SER A 113 -0.62 8.19 -1.49
CA SER A 113 0.79 8.52 -1.64
C SER A 113 1.30 9.26 -0.42
N SER A 114 2.61 9.22 -0.19
CA SER A 114 3.27 10.11 0.75
C SER A 114 3.13 11.56 0.30
N ILE A 115 3.28 12.50 1.24
CA ILE A 115 3.23 13.94 0.98
C ILE A 115 4.32 14.35 -0.01
N ASP A 116 5.53 13.80 0.15
CA ASP A 116 6.69 13.96 -0.75
C ASP A 116 6.56 13.20 -2.07
N GLN A 117 5.47 12.43 -2.24
CA GLN A 117 5.16 11.60 -3.41
C GLN A 117 6.23 10.55 -3.75
N GLN A 118 7.15 10.28 -2.81
CA GLN A 118 8.21 9.28 -2.98
C GLN A 118 7.74 7.86 -2.67
N HIS A 119 6.65 7.70 -1.94
CA HIS A 119 6.10 6.40 -1.55
C HIS A 119 4.61 6.35 -1.86
N TRP A 120 4.11 5.16 -2.14
CA TRP A 120 2.69 4.94 -2.34
C TRP A 120 2.29 3.58 -1.81
N LEU A 121 1.02 3.49 -1.41
CA LEU A 121 0.38 2.29 -0.96
C LEU A 121 -0.84 2.02 -1.83
N LEU A 122 -0.98 0.76 -2.25
CA LEU A 122 -2.14 0.27 -2.97
C LEU A 122 -2.65 -0.97 -2.26
N LEU A 123 -3.94 -0.97 -1.95
CA LEU A 123 -4.59 -2.01 -1.20
C LEU A 123 -5.71 -2.64 -2.04
N LEU A 124 -5.69 -3.97 -2.08
CA LEU A 124 -6.64 -4.84 -2.77
C LEU A 124 -7.22 -5.83 -1.76
N PRO A 125 -8.36 -5.52 -1.09
CA PRO A 125 -8.87 -6.31 0.03
C PRO A 125 -9.39 -7.67 -0.40
N GLU A 126 -10.02 -7.80 -1.58
CA GLU A 126 -10.51 -9.11 -2.04
C GLU A 126 -9.37 -10.10 -2.30
N ARG A 127 -8.18 -9.59 -2.58
CA ARG A 127 -6.96 -10.39 -2.78
C ARG A 127 -6.10 -10.48 -1.52
N ALA A 128 -6.54 -9.89 -0.40
CA ALA A 128 -5.77 -9.75 0.83
C ALA A 128 -4.35 -9.19 0.58
N GLN A 129 -4.22 -8.21 -0.31
CA GLN A 129 -2.93 -7.69 -0.78
C GLN A 129 -2.74 -6.22 -0.42
N LEU A 130 -1.54 -5.93 0.09
CA LEU A 130 -1.02 -4.58 0.24
C LEU A 130 0.26 -4.45 -0.57
N TRP A 131 0.32 -3.42 -1.40
CA TRP A 131 1.48 -3.07 -2.19
C TRP A 131 2.06 -1.77 -1.65
N LEU A 132 3.36 -1.77 -1.43
CA LEU A 132 4.17 -0.60 -1.10
C LEU A 132 5.17 -0.41 -2.22
N GLY A 133 5.19 0.76 -2.83
CA GLY A 133 6.21 1.12 -3.80
C GLY A 133 6.84 2.46 -3.49
N TRP A 134 7.99 2.68 -4.10
CA TRP A 134 8.71 3.94 -4.04
C TRP A 134 8.97 4.49 -5.44
N ARG A 135 9.15 5.81 -5.52
CA ARG A 135 9.69 6.49 -6.69
C ARG A 135 11.18 6.69 -6.43
N GLY A 136 12.00 6.31 -7.39
CA GLY A 136 13.47 6.42 -7.33
C GLY A 136 13.94 7.81 -7.71
#